data_AF-A0A534DFK9-F1
#
_entry.id   AF-A0A534DFK9-F1
#
_cell.length_a   1.000
_cell.length_b   1.000
_cell.length_c   1.000
_cell.angle_alpha   90.00
_cell.angle_beta   90.00
_cell.angle_gamma   90.00
#
_symmetry.space_group_name_H-M   'P 1'
#
loop_
_entity.id
_entity.type
_entity.pdbx_description
1 polymer ?
#
loop_
_entity_poly.entity_id
_entity_poly.type
_entity_poly.pdbx_seq_one_letter_code
_entity_poly.pdbx_strand_id
1 'polypeptide(L)'
;MMDLPPRRQKLATDAYYRGDGSIGRYGPVTMIRCSTVSKTLAFQLQEMLARRGIFVYIGIRKAFDEKMKDGRVIHHRDMYVLYYSEKTRGRRAIRRYDYFLVPMSWS
;
A
#
# COMPACT_ATOMS: atom_id res chain seq x y z
N MET A 1 -17.16 -8.22 -4.19
CA MET A 1 -16.54 -8.81 -2.98
C MET A 1 -15.39 -9.72 -3.42
N MET A 2 -14.34 -9.94 -2.61
CA MET A 2 -13.16 -10.69 -3.04
C MET A 2 -13.25 -12.20 -2.74
N ASP A 3 -13.50 -12.98 -3.80
CA ASP A 3 -13.74 -14.44 -3.74
C ASP A 3 -12.48 -15.31 -3.92
N LEU A 4 -11.31 -14.68 -4.09
CA LEU A 4 -10.07 -15.41 -4.32
C LEU A 4 -9.67 -16.22 -3.06
N PRO A 5 -9.35 -17.52 -3.14
CA PRO A 5 -8.94 -18.29 -1.96
C PRO A 5 -7.65 -17.74 -1.31
N PRO A 6 -7.48 -17.80 0.02
CA PRO A 6 -6.34 -17.18 0.73
C PRO A 6 -4.95 -17.58 0.19
N ARG A 7 -4.77 -18.84 -0.24
CA ARG A 7 -3.51 -19.30 -0.85
C ARG A 7 -3.19 -18.59 -2.17
N ARG A 8 -4.21 -18.30 -2.99
CA ARG A 8 -4.05 -17.56 -4.26
C ARG A 8 -3.94 -16.06 -4.03
N GLN A 9 -4.57 -15.53 -2.97
CA GLN A 9 -4.39 -14.13 -2.56
C GLN A 9 -2.93 -13.82 -2.24
N LYS A 10 -2.23 -14.72 -1.53
CA LYS A 10 -0.80 -14.57 -1.27
C LYS A 10 0.00 -14.42 -2.56
N LEU A 11 -0.20 -15.33 -3.52
CA LEU A 11 0.50 -15.29 -4.80
C LEU A 11 0.22 -13.99 -5.56
N ALA A 12 -1.03 -13.54 -5.58
CA ALA A 12 -1.42 -12.29 -6.22
C ALA A 12 -0.72 -11.07 -5.59
N THR A 13 -0.76 -10.96 -4.26
CA THR A 13 -0.10 -9.85 -3.55
C THR A 13 1.43 -9.90 -3.71
N ASP A 14 2.04 -11.08 -3.62
CA ASP A 14 3.50 -11.21 -3.73
C ASP A 14 3.98 -10.87 -5.15
N ALA A 15 3.23 -11.28 -6.18
CA ALA A 15 3.51 -10.92 -7.57
C ALA A 15 3.35 -9.41 -7.82
N TYR A 16 2.28 -8.81 -7.28
CA TYR A 16 2.05 -7.36 -7.41
C TYR A 16 3.19 -6.56 -6.78
N TYR A 17 3.58 -6.88 -5.54
CA TYR A 17 4.69 -6.21 -4.87
C TYR A 17 6.06 -6.49 -5.51
N ARG A 18 6.23 -7.59 -6.25
CA ARG A 18 7.44 -7.80 -7.03
C ARG A 18 7.51 -6.89 -8.26
N GLY A 19 6.37 -6.56 -8.86
CA GLY A 19 6.29 -5.69 -10.03
C GLY A 19 6.31 -4.20 -9.68
N ASP A 20 5.39 -3.77 -8.82
CA ASP A 20 5.16 -2.35 -8.47
C ASP A 20 5.57 -2.00 -7.04
N GLY A 21 6.15 -2.96 -6.31
CA GLY A 21 6.61 -2.72 -4.95
C GLY A 21 7.98 -2.09 -4.88
N SER A 22 8.24 -1.41 -3.77
CA SER A 22 9.49 -0.77 -3.44
C SER A 22 9.77 -0.99 -1.96
N ILE A 23 11.03 -1.26 -1.63
CA ILE A 23 11.49 -1.52 -0.26
C ILE A 23 12.47 -0.40 0.12
N GLY A 24 12.16 0.31 1.20
CA GLY A 24 13.02 1.33 1.79
C GLY A 24 13.46 0.92 3.19
N ARG A 25 14.74 1.11 3.52
CA ARG A 25 15.27 0.88 4.87
C ARG A 25 15.44 2.22 5.59
N TYR A 26 14.89 2.32 6.80
CA TYR A 26 14.96 3.49 7.67
C TYR A 26 15.44 3.03 9.05
N GLY A 27 16.75 3.02 9.23
CA GLY A 27 17.40 2.46 10.43
C GLY A 27 17.02 0.97 10.63
N PRO A 28 16.44 0.59 11.77
CA PRO A 28 16.05 -0.80 12.04
C PRO A 28 14.73 -1.21 11.36
N VAL A 29 14.00 -0.27 10.75
CA VAL A 29 12.68 -0.50 10.14
C VAL A 29 12.82 -0.70 8.63
N THR A 30 12.21 -1.76 8.11
CA THR A 30 12.04 -1.97 6.67
C THR A 30 10.61 -1.62 6.30
N MET A 31 10.46 -0.57 5.49
CA MET A 31 9.19 -0.11 4.96
C MET A 31 9.00 -0.68 3.55
N ILE A 32 7.87 -1.33 3.33
CA ILE A 32 7.46 -1.89 2.06
C ILE A 32 6.30 -1.05 1.54
N ARG A 33 6.40 -0.62 0.29
CA ARG A 33 5.34 0.13 -0.38
C ARG A 33 5.01 -0.44 -1.75
N CYS A 34 3.81 -0.18 -2.24
CA CYS A 34 3.46 -0.29 -3.65
C CYS A 34 2.49 0.83 -4.03
N SER A 35 2.33 1.11 -5.31
CA SER A 35 1.45 2.16 -5.80
C SER A 35 0.37 1.63 -6.74
N THR A 36 -0.72 2.36 -6.86
CA THR A 36 -1.69 2.14 -7.91
C THR A 36 -2.53 3.39 -8.15
N VAL A 37 -2.98 3.59 -9.38
CA VAL A 37 -3.98 4.63 -9.71
C VAL A 37 -5.42 4.13 -9.53
N SER A 38 -5.63 2.83 -9.30
CA SER A 38 -6.95 2.24 -9.11
C SER A 38 -7.32 2.18 -7.63
N LYS A 39 -8.31 2.99 -7.24
CA LYS A 39 -8.88 2.99 -5.87
C LYS A 39 -9.36 1.60 -5.45
N THR A 40 -10.07 0.90 -6.35
CA THR A 40 -10.60 -0.45 -6.09
C THR A 40 -9.48 -1.45 -5.84
N LEU A 41 -8.42 -1.40 -6.65
CA LEU A 41 -7.27 -2.29 -6.48
C LEU A 41 -6.55 -2.01 -5.16
N ALA A 42 -6.38 -0.75 -4.77
CA ALA A 42 -5.77 -0.38 -3.50
C ALA A 42 -6.52 -1.02 -2.31
N PHE A 43 -7.85 -0.94 -2.29
CA PHE A 43 -8.65 -1.56 -1.23
C PHE A 43 -8.61 -3.08 -1.28
N GLN A 44 -8.61 -3.70 -2.47
CA GLN A 44 -8.47 -5.15 -2.60
C GLN A 44 -7.12 -5.64 -2.07
N LEU A 45 -6.02 -4.93 -2.39
CA LEU A 45 -4.69 -5.23 -1.87
C LEU A 45 -4.66 -5.10 -0.35
N GLN A 46 -5.24 -4.04 0.20
CA GLN A 46 -5.36 -3.85 1.65
C GLN A 46 -6.15 -5.00 2.31
N GLU A 47 -7.27 -5.41 1.72
CA GLU A 47 -8.10 -6.50 2.23
C GLU A 47 -7.34 -7.85 2.21
N MET A 48 -6.67 -8.18 1.11
CA MET A 48 -5.87 -9.41 1.00
C MET A 48 -4.72 -9.46 2.01
N LEU A 49 -4.05 -8.33 2.23
CA LEU A 49 -2.96 -8.22 3.20
C LEU A 49 -3.49 -8.29 4.64
N ALA A 50 -4.61 -7.65 4.94
CA ALA A 50 -5.25 -7.70 6.25
C ALA A 50 -5.68 -9.13 6.62
N ARG A 51 -6.20 -9.91 5.67
CA ARG A 51 -6.50 -11.34 5.85
C ARG A 51 -5.27 -12.18 6.21
N ARG A 52 -4.07 -11.70 5.87
CA ARG A 52 -2.76 -12.30 6.23
C ARG A 52 -2.16 -11.72 7.51
N GLY A 53 -2.88 -10.82 8.20
CA GLY A 53 -2.39 -10.12 9.40
C GLY A 53 -1.43 -8.96 9.11
N ILE A 54 -1.31 -8.54 7.85
CA ILE A 54 -0.49 -7.40 7.44
C ILE A 54 -1.41 -6.20 7.27
N PHE A 55 -1.24 -5.20 8.12
CA PHE A 55 -2.07 -4.01 8.10
C PHE A 55 -1.36 -2.89 7.36
N VAL A 56 -2.03 -2.38 6.34
CA VAL A 56 -1.46 -1.45 5.37
C VAL A 56 -2.14 -0.11 5.47
N TYR A 57 -1.35 0.96 5.48
CA TYR A 57 -1.81 2.34 5.35
C TYR A 57 -1.90 2.73 3.88
N ILE A 58 -2.95 3.45 3.49
CA ILE A 58 -3.10 4.00 2.13
C ILE A 58 -2.95 5.51 2.18
N GLY A 59 -1.85 6.02 1.63
CA GLY A 59 -1.66 7.45 1.34
C GLY A 59 -2.19 7.79 -0.04
N ILE A 60 -2.79 8.97 -0.19
CA ILE A 60 -3.21 9.50 -1.50
C ILE A 60 -2.23 10.59 -1.90
N ARG A 61 -1.48 10.36 -2.98
CA ARG A 61 -0.75 11.40 -3.68
C ARG A 61 -1.69 12.02 -4.69
N LYS A 62 -1.95 13.32 -4.55
CA LYS A 62 -2.86 14.05 -5.42
C LYS A 62 -2.33 14.17 -6.84
N ALA A 63 -3.25 14.14 -7.79
CA ALA A 63 -3.04 14.50 -9.18
C ALA A 63 -2.31 15.83 -9.29
N PHE A 64 -1.38 15.92 -10.22
CA PHE A 64 -0.65 17.13 -10.51
C PHE A 64 -0.22 17.11 -11.99
N ASP A 65 0.03 18.30 -12.52
CA ASP A 65 0.53 18.45 -13.87
C ASP A 65 2.05 18.60 -13.85
N GLU A 66 2.74 17.80 -14.65
CA GLU A 66 4.19 17.89 -14.83
C GLU A 66 4.50 18.49 -16.19
N LYS A 67 5.14 19.66 -16.18
CA LYS A 67 5.64 20.30 -17.39
C LYS A 67 7.02 19.75 -17.74
N MET A 68 7.13 19.12 -18.90
CA MET A 68 8.38 18.64 -19.44
C MET A 68 9.19 19.78 -20.09
N LYS A 69 10.51 19.56 -20.25
CA LYS A 69 11.43 20.54 -20.83
C LYS A 69 11.11 20.89 -22.29
N ASP A 70 10.41 20.01 -23.01
CA ASP A 70 9.96 20.18 -24.39
C ASP A 70 8.59 20.89 -24.50
N GLY A 71 8.02 21.34 -23.38
CA GLY A 71 6.73 22.04 -23.34
C GLY A 71 5.50 21.13 -23.23
N ARG A 72 5.68 19.80 -23.25
CA ARG A 72 4.56 18.86 -23.03
C ARG A 72 4.10 18.89 -21.57
N VAL A 73 2.81 18.68 -21.34
CA VAL A 73 2.23 18.58 -19.99
C VAL A 73 1.75 17.15 -19.78
N ILE A 74 2.26 16.50 -18.73
CA ILE A 74 1.78 15.19 -18.28
C ILE A 74 0.78 15.41 -17.15
N HIS A 75 -0.46 14.99 -17.40
CA HIS A 75 -1.54 15.04 -16.40
C HIS A 75 -1.52 13.77 -15.55
N HIS A 76 -0.98 13.85 -14.34
CA HIS A 76 -0.94 12.71 -13.42
C HIS A 76 -2.29 12.52 -12.74
N ARG A 77 -2.67 11.26 -12.49
CA ARG A 77 -3.88 10.92 -11.73
C ARG A 77 -3.58 10.82 -10.23
N ASP A 78 -4.64 10.86 -9.42
CA ASP A 78 -4.55 10.49 -8.00
C ASP A 78 -3.93 9.09 -7.88
N MET A 79 -2.92 8.97 -7.04
CA MET A 79 -2.18 7.72 -6.83
C MET A 79 -2.35 7.28 -5.37
N TYR A 80 -2.78 6.04 -5.21
CA TYR A 80 -2.91 5.36 -3.93
C TYR A 80 -1.61 4.63 -3.65
N VAL A 81 -0.94 4.98 -2.56
CA VAL A 81 0.32 4.36 -2.15
C VAL A 81 0.09 3.60 -0.86
N LEU A 82 0.33 2.30 -0.92
CA LEU A 82 0.13 1.34 0.15
C LEU A 82 1.45 1.18 0.92
N TYR A 83 1.45 1.33 2.24
CA TYR A 83 2.64 1.23 3.09
C TYR A 83 2.43 0.27 4.26
N TYR A 84 3.42 -0.59 4.51
CA TYR A 84 3.52 -1.34 5.77
C TYR A 84 4.98 -1.62 6.13
N SER A 85 5.23 -1.95 7.40
CA SER A 85 6.57 -2.26 7.91
C SER A 85 6.63 -3.70 8.38
N GLU A 86 7.69 -4.44 8.06
CA GLU A 86 7.84 -5.84 8.49
C GLU A 86 8.13 -5.98 10.00
N LYS A 87 8.79 -4.98 10.60
CA LYS A 87 9.22 -5.00 12.00
C LYS A 87 8.74 -3.74 12.73
N THR A 88 7.46 -3.70 13.08
CA THR A 88 6.96 -2.69 14.02
C THR A 88 7.10 -3.23 15.44
N ARG A 89 7.86 -2.53 16.32
CA ARG A 89 7.90 -2.82 17.77
C ARG A 89 6.54 -2.58 18.47
N GLY A 90 5.61 -1.89 17.79
CA GLY A 90 4.28 -1.53 18.30
C GLY A 90 3.20 -2.59 18.05
N ARG A 91 2.12 -2.52 18.84
CA ARG A 91 0.97 -3.44 18.80
C ARG A 91 0.44 -3.62 17.37
N ARG A 92 0.09 -4.87 17.03
CA ARG A 92 -0.68 -5.22 15.82
C ARG A 92 -1.91 -4.32 15.72
N ALA A 93 -2.34 -4.00 14.49
CA ALA A 93 -3.46 -3.11 14.28
C ALA A 93 -4.68 -3.53 15.12
N ILE A 94 -5.33 -2.56 15.74
CA ILE A 94 -6.49 -2.79 16.60
C ILE A 94 -7.72 -2.75 15.69
N ARG A 95 -8.39 -3.89 15.54
CA ARG A 95 -9.69 -3.96 14.85
C ARG A 95 -10.74 -3.20 15.67
N ARG A 96 -11.41 -2.22 15.06
CA ARG A 96 -12.52 -1.47 15.64
C ARG A 96 -13.68 -1.45 14.64
N TYR A 97 -14.78 -2.10 14.99
CA TYR A 97 -15.99 -2.12 14.15
C TYR A 97 -15.67 -2.44 12.67
N ASP A 98 -15.82 -1.47 11.79
CA ASP A 98 -15.60 -1.51 10.33
C ASP A 98 -14.21 -1.02 9.86
N TYR A 99 -13.31 -0.63 10.78
CA TYR A 99 -11.96 -0.15 10.45
C TYR A 99 -10.84 -0.75 11.32
N PHE A 100 -9.60 -0.54 10.90
CA PHE A 100 -8.40 -0.97 11.63
C PHE A 100 -7.56 0.25 12.03
N LEU A 101 -7.23 0.36 13.31
CA LEU A 101 -6.26 1.34 13.81
C LEU A 101 -4.86 0.77 13.59
N VAL A 102 -4.16 1.27 12.57
CA VAL A 102 -2.77 0.90 12.26
C VAL A 102 -1.84 1.89 12.97
N PRO A 103 -0.93 1.44 13.86
CA PRO A 103 0.01 2.35 14.48
C PRO A 103 0.98 2.90 13.44
N MET A 104 0.99 4.23 13.29
CA MET A 104 2.03 4.93 12.54
C MET A 104 3.27 5.06 13.42
N SER A 105 4.36 4.40 13.05
CA SER A 105 5.67 4.72 13.60
C SER A 105 6.23 5.93 12.84
N TRP A 106 6.05 7.12 13.39
CA TRP A 106 6.87 8.27 13.01
C TRP A 106 8.29 8.04 13.54
N SER A 107 9.29 8.20 12.67
CA SER A 107 10.70 8.38 13.04
C SER A 107 11.03 9.86 13.00
#